data_AF-A0A953FZ88-F1
#
_entry.id   AF-A0A953FZ88-F1
#
_cell.length_a   1.000
_cell.length_b   1.000
_cell.length_c   1.000
_cell.angle_alpha   90.00
_cell.angle_beta   90.00
_cell.angle_gamma   90.00
#
_symmetry.space_group_name_H-M   'P 1'
#
loop_
_entity.id
_entity.type
_entity.pdbx_description
1 polymer ?
#
loop_
_entity_poly.entity_id
_entity_poly.type
_entity_poly.pdbx_seq_one_letter_code
_entity_poly.pdbx_strand_id
1 'polypeptide(L)'
;MKPAFILKLMVLTLLISTEAYAIKLKVKRPAGAETVVALAVVGDAEIATARIATSAASAPSLTVSGGDARLVVQKDNTALPVLGAVLKDSKVYSFAAAKTKGLCSDGNALGLTSFKKGTKKDQSIKLKLDTAESYAYVSSIAGVENWKTKLKNYLDKNVTSELGTDCTPAGNAASSGFGSAAQSAAIRTLEAEDGDQDADGLVDEFDVDDDNDSVLDNYDPDNLSLTDSSFRIFTNLKVGIENTINKNAIPSLTDDQVDDVVAGTQSMAVEVKTENSSGKIAELDCGSLSYCASGGTGRTSVGNQEFPEDLDDDADGFGQIEKGGTGDFQLITGAPTGAIGSGDTLIQTVADGTSGEVEETYLASLGFAFYSTPAIQTMVLNPGDGTEATFTPAYPVASNGQGTFSSPFSVQPDGGGDINLRITAFRPQRKGISGAGEADTIDIGNSLIVIDIPNGPSSGGGASAGPGGCPITSYSESDADLSISGDALLDAQTDFDSSTETDGDGNKTVTFSVNITDCLAKNGSVDTLDSGESLKIDLQFKNNVGDNAAQAFYIRRP
;
A
#
# COMPACT_ATOMS: atom_id res chain seq x y z
N MET A 1 -68.60 -24.62 46.70
CA MET A 1 -67.26 -25.21 46.94
C MET A 1 -66.90 -26.09 45.75
N LYS A 2 -65.96 -25.63 44.93
CA LYS A 2 -65.28 -26.36 43.83
C LYS A 2 -63.80 -25.92 43.86
N PRO A 3 -62.85 -26.82 43.54
CA PRO A 3 -61.44 -26.63 43.89
C PRO A 3 -60.71 -25.71 42.91
N ALA A 4 -59.72 -24.98 43.43
CA ALA A 4 -58.79 -24.17 42.66
C ALA A 4 -57.80 -25.09 41.91
N PHE A 5 -57.72 -24.91 40.60
CA PHE A 5 -56.71 -25.54 39.74
C PHE A 5 -55.45 -24.68 39.74
N ILE A 6 -54.34 -25.24 40.22
CA ILE A 6 -53.00 -24.66 40.12
C ILE A 6 -52.50 -24.92 38.69
N LEU A 7 -52.37 -23.86 37.91
CA LEU A 7 -51.77 -23.90 36.57
C LEU A 7 -50.23 -23.90 36.72
N LYS A 8 -49.59 -25.05 36.48
CA LYS A 8 -48.12 -25.13 36.32
C LYS A 8 -47.74 -24.54 34.97
N LEU A 9 -47.03 -23.42 35.00
CA LEU A 9 -46.36 -22.83 33.84
C LEU A 9 -45.19 -23.75 33.44
N MET A 10 -45.36 -24.52 32.36
CA MET A 10 -44.25 -25.19 31.67
C MET A 10 -43.62 -24.18 30.71
N VAL A 11 -42.41 -23.71 31.04
CA VAL A 11 -41.55 -23.00 30.08
C VAL A 11 -40.96 -24.06 29.15
N LEU A 12 -41.45 -24.11 27.91
CA LEU A 12 -40.84 -24.89 26.84
C LEU A 12 -39.69 -24.05 26.26
N THR A 13 -38.47 -24.31 26.71
CA THR A 13 -37.26 -23.77 26.06
C THR A 13 -37.08 -24.49 24.73
N LEU A 14 -37.48 -23.84 23.64
CA LEU A 14 -37.23 -24.29 22.27
C LEU A 14 -35.73 -24.10 21.99
N LEU A 15 -34.92 -25.13 22.21
CA LEU A 15 -33.55 -25.19 21.68
C LEU A 15 -33.65 -25.33 20.15
N ILE A 16 -33.65 -24.20 19.45
CA ILE A 16 -33.41 -24.17 18.01
C ILE A 16 -31.93 -24.51 17.83
N SER A 17 -31.62 -25.78 17.60
CA SER A 17 -30.34 -26.20 17.04
C SER A 17 -30.27 -25.65 15.61
N THR A 18 -29.65 -24.48 15.42
CA THR A 18 -29.23 -24.04 14.10
C THR A 18 -28.16 -25.00 13.61
N GLU A 19 -28.51 -25.96 12.75
CA GLU A 19 -27.51 -26.81 12.09
C GLU A 19 -26.60 -25.92 11.25
N ALA A 20 -25.37 -25.69 11.71
CA ALA A 20 -24.37 -24.97 10.97
C ALA A 20 -24.06 -25.73 9.67
N TYR A 21 -24.36 -25.11 8.53
CA TYR A 21 -23.90 -25.57 7.23
C TYR A 21 -22.39 -25.33 7.17
N ALA A 22 -21.63 -26.39 6.92
CA ALA A 22 -20.18 -26.39 6.90
C ALA A 22 -19.66 -26.68 5.48
N ILE A 23 -18.79 -25.85 4.94
CA ILE A 23 -17.97 -26.23 3.78
C ILE A 23 -16.80 -27.05 4.29
N LYS A 24 -16.72 -28.34 3.90
CA LYS A 24 -15.55 -29.18 4.15
C LYS A 24 -14.59 -29.10 2.98
N LEU A 25 -13.41 -28.52 3.17
CA LEU A 25 -12.36 -28.56 2.13
C LEU A 25 -11.51 -29.83 2.28
N LYS A 26 -10.96 -30.32 1.18
CA LYS A 26 -9.93 -31.36 1.17
C LYS A 26 -8.89 -31.00 0.15
N VAL A 27 -7.78 -30.44 0.60
CA VAL A 27 -6.65 -30.10 -0.29
C VAL A 27 -5.74 -31.31 -0.40
N LYS A 28 -5.39 -31.70 -1.64
CA LYS A 28 -4.37 -32.74 -1.83
C LYS A 28 -3.00 -32.09 -1.75
N ARG A 29 -2.17 -32.53 -0.79
CA ARG A 29 -0.77 -32.09 -0.67
C ARG A 29 0.00 -32.35 -1.98
N PRO A 30 0.65 -31.34 -2.56
CA PRO A 30 1.61 -31.52 -3.66
C PRO A 30 2.79 -32.39 -3.24
N ALA A 31 3.44 -33.05 -4.18
CA ALA A 31 4.69 -33.75 -3.86
C ALA A 31 5.77 -32.70 -3.57
N GLY A 32 6.37 -32.72 -2.38
CA GLY A 32 7.46 -31.82 -2.01
C GLY A 32 7.08 -30.61 -1.15
N ALA A 33 5.82 -30.15 -1.16
CA ALA A 33 5.39 -29.01 -0.34
C ALA A 33 5.56 -29.28 1.16
N GLU A 34 6.20 -28.38 1.90
CA GLU A 34 6.45 -28.48 3.34
C GLU A 34 5.22 -28.15 4.16
N THR A 35 4.45 -27.14 3.73
CA THR A 35 3.18 -26.71 4.36
C THR A 35 2.10 -26.48 3.30
N VAL A 36 0.84 -26.79 3.65
CA VAL A 36 -0.31 -26.40 2.83
C VAL A 36 -1.44 -25.93 3.75
N VAL A 37 -1.76 -24.64 3.71
CA VAL A 37 -2.86 -24.04 4.47
C VAL A 37 -4.04 -23.78 3.55
N ALA A 38 -5.26 -24.01 4.03
CA ALA A 38 -6.47 -23.62 3.32
C ALA A 38 -7.19 -22.57 4.15
N LEU A 39 -7.39 -21.39 3.57
CA LEU A 39 -8.13 -20.30 4.19
C LEU A 39 -9.50 -20.17 3.51
N ALA A 40 -10.52 -19.79 4.28
CA ALA A 40 -11.82 -19.41 3.74
C ALA A 40 -12.33 -18.10 4.34
N VAL A 41 -12.62 -17.12 3.50
CA VAL A 41 -13.20 -15.83 3.90
C VAL A 41 -14.68 -15.83 3.62
N VAL A 42 -15.53 -15.63 4.63
CA VAL A 42 -16.96 -15.95 4.61
C VAL A 42 -17.85 -14.71 4.74
N GLY A 43 -18.14 -14.05 3.63
CA GLY A 43 -18.97 -12.84 3.60
C GLY A 43 -18.38 -11.66 4.38
N ASP A 44 -19.21 -10.68 4.73
CA ASP A 44 -18.80 -9.35 5.18
C ASP A 44 -18.20 -9.25 6.60
N ALA A 45 -17.85 -10.36 7.31
CA ALA A 45 -17.34 -10.29 8.69
C ALA A 45 -16.75 -11.56 9.35
N GLU A 46 -16.77 -12.75 8.75
CA GLU A 46 -16.23 -13.97 9.40
C GLU A 46 -15.23 -14.68 8.50
N ILE A 47 -14.00 -14.87 8.98
CA ILE A 47 -13.01 -15.76 8.36
C ILE A 47 -13.00 -17.07 9.11
N ALA A 48 -13.12 -18.18 8.38
CA ALA A 48 -12.90 -19.50 8.94
C ALA A 48 -11.55 -20.02 8.46
N THR A 49 -10.57 -20.07 9.36
CA THR A 49 -9.22 -20.54 9.06
C THR A 49 -9.02 -21.95 9.60
N ALA A 50 -8.28 -22.78 8.85
CA ALA A 50 -7.81 -24.08 9.33
C ALA A 50 -6.37 -24.28 8.89
N ARG A 51 -5.45 -23.97 9.80
CA ARG A 51 -4.03 -24.30 9.68
C ARG A 51 -3.83 -25.79 9.96
N ILE A 52 -3.11 -26.49 9.08
CA ILE A 52 -2.78 -27.90 9.27
C ILE A 52 -1.30 -28.11 8.95
N ALA A 53 -0.48 -28.21 10.00
CA ALA A 53 0.91 -28.62 9.91
C ALA A 53 1.02 -30.10 9.46
N THR A 54 2.03 -30.39 8.65
CA THR A 54 2.10 -31.51 7.69
C THR A 54 2.53 -32.87 8.27
N SER A 55 2.44 -33.09 9.58
CA SER A 55 2.82 -34.38 10.17
C SER A 55 1.74 -35.46 10.12
N ALA A 56 0.50 -35.16 9.68
CA ALA A 56 -0.61 -36.12 9.64
C ALA A 56 -0.89 -36.66 8.22
N ALA A 57 -1.04 -37.99 8.10
CA ALA A 57 -1.35 -38.72 6.85
C ALA A 57 -2.77 -38.49 6.27
N SER A 58 -3.55 -37.55 6.83
CA SER A 58 -4.93 -37.26 6.45
C SER A 58 -5.05 -35.95 5.69
N ALA A 59 -5.87 -35.95 4.63
CA ALA A 59 -6.16 -34.72 3.88
C ALA A 59 -6.76 -33.65 4.81
N PRO A 60 -6.25 -32.40 4.78
CA PRO A 60 -6.73 -31.32 5.63
C PRO A 60 -8.23 -31.09 5.44
N SER A 61 -8.94 -30.75 6.52
CA SER A 61 -10.35 -30.36 6.43
C SER A 61 -10.66 -29.07 7.16
N LEU A 62 -10.88 -28.00 6.38
CA LEU A 62 -11.47 -26.76 6.86
C LEU A 62 -13.00 -26.93 6.96
N THR A 63 -13.61 -26.46 8.04
CA THR A 63 -15.07 -26.37 8.19
C THR A 63 -15.44 -24.90 8.25
N VAL A 64 -16.10 -24.42 7.21
CA VAL A 64 -16.51 -23.02 7.10
C VAL A 64 -17.97 -22.87 7.49
N SER A 65 -18.26 -22.21 8.62
CA SER A 65 -19.61 -21.78 8.99
C SER A 65 -19.80 -20.31 8.63
N GLY A 66 -20.87 -19.94 7.93
CA GLY A 66 -21.13 -18.52 7.60
C GLY A 66 -21.81 -18.33 6.24
N GLY A 67 -21.62 -17.16 5.62
CA GLY A 67 -22.06 -16.75 4.27
C GLY A 67 -21.33 -17.45 3.08
N ASP A 68 -21.24 -16.76 1.95
CA ASP A 68 -20.46 -17.21 0.78
C ASP A 68 -18.96 -17.12 1.11
N ALA A 69 -18.18 -18.11 0.70
CA ALA A 69 -16.78 -18.28 1.08
C ALA A 69 -15.82 -18.15 -0.11
N ARG A 70 -14.75 -17.37 0.02
CA ARG A 70 -13.62 -17.35 -0.93
C ARG A 70 -12.48 -18.17 -0.36
N LEU A 71 -11.75 -18.88 -1.21
CA LEU A 71 -10.73 -19.82 -0.77
C LEU A 71 -9.33 -19.36 -1.22
N VAL A 72 -8.35 -19.51 -0.33
CA VAL A 72 -6.92 -19.35 -0.64
C VAL A 72 -6.20 -20.63 -0.22
N VAL A 73 -5.19 -21.03 -0.98
CA VAL A 73 -4.27 -22.10 -0.59
C VAL A 73 -2.88 -21.50 -0.40
N GLN A 74 -2.30 -21.64 0.78
CA GLN A 74 -0.92 -21.29 1.00
C GLN A 74 -0.04 -22.52 0.76
N LYS A 75 1.09 -22.36 0.06
CA LYS A 75 2.11 -23.39 -0.13
C LYS A 75 3.47 -22.77 0.09
N ASP A 76 4.28 -23.31 1.01
CA ASP A 76 5.66 -22.86 1.25
C ASP A 76 5.76 -21.32 1.34
N ASN A 77 4.84 -20.74 2.13
CA ASN A 77 4.63 -19.30 2.34
C ASN A 77 4.07 -18.49 1.15
N THR A 78 3.78 -19.11 0.03
CA THR A 78 3.14 -18.46 -1.12
C THR A 78 1.62 -18.66 -1.10
N ALA A 79 0.84 -17.58 -1.13
CA ALA A 79 -0.61 -17.66 -1.30
C ALA A 79 -0.99 -17.88 -2.76
N LEU A 80 -1.86 -18.87 -2.98
CA LEU A 80 -2.33 -19.31 -4.28
C LEU A 80 -3.85 -19.11 -4.37
N PRO A 81 -4.36 -18.36 -5.36
CA PRO A 81 -5.79 -18.19 -5.53
C PRO A 81 -6.47 -19.51 -5.86
N VAL A 82 -7.73 -19.67 -5.44
CA VAL A 82 -8.52 -20.87 -5.75
C VAL A 82 -9.54 -20.59 -6.85
N LEU A 83 -9.31 -21.18 -8.02
CA LEU A 83 -10.24 -21.19 -9.14
C LEU A 83 -11.35 -22.24 -8.93
N GLY A 84 -12.55 -21.76 -8.65
CA GLY A 84 -13.76 -22.58 -8.58
C GLY A 84 -14.18 -23.13 -9.94
N ALA A 85 -14.33 -22.25 -10.93
CA ALA A 85 -14.76 -22.58 -12.30
C ALA A 85 -14.44 -21.45 -13.28
N VAL A 86 -14.66 -21.69 -14.57
CA VAL A 86 -14.61 -20.67 -15.62
C VAL A 86 -16.03 -20.32 -16.07
N LEU A 87 -16.37 -19.05 -16.07
CA LEU A 87 -17.60 -18.48 -16.60
C LEU A 87 -17.33 -17.95 -18.02
N LYS A 88 -18.09 -18.44 -19.01
CA LYS A 88 -18.07 -17.92 -20.39
C LYS A 88 -19.48 -17.95 -20.96
N ASP A 89 -19.94 -16.83 -21.51
CA ASP A 89 -21.29 -16.67 -22.07
C ASP A 89 -22.39 -17.14 -21.11
N SER A 90 -22.29 -16.72 -19.83
CA SER A 90 -23.18 -17.12 -18.73
C SER A 90 -23.17 -18.62 -18.35
N LYS A 91 -22.35 -19.45 -19.02
CA LYS A 91 -22.16 -20.87 -18.74
C LYS A 91 -20.93 -21.09 -17.86
N VAL A 92 -21.09 -21.98 -16.88
CA VAL A 92 -20.02 -22.35 -15.95
C VAL A 92 -19.40 -23.67 -16.38
N TYR A 93 -18.08 -23.68 -16.52
CA TYR A 93 -17.27 -24.82 -16.90
C TYR A 93 -16.32 -25.17 -15.76
N SER A 94 -16.25 -26.45 -15.39
CA SER A 94 -15.15 -26.92 -14.52
C SER A 94 -13.81 -26.64 -15.21
N PHE A 95 -12.75 -26.36 -14.44
CA PHE A 95 -11.38 -26.14 -14.94
C PHE A 95 -10.98 -27.10 -16.08
N ALA A 96 -11.07 -28.42 -15.85
CA ALA A 96 -10.70 -29.42 -16.86
C ALA A 96 -11.50 -29.29 -18.18
N ALA A 97 -12.78 -28.91 -18.09
CA ALA A 97 -13.62 -28.70 -19.26
C ALA A 97 -13.31 -27.38 -19.98
N ALA A 98 -12.93 -26.34 -19.25
CA ALA A 98 -12.47 -25.07 -19.80
C ALA A 98 -11.14 -25.26 -20.55
N LYS A 99 -10.16 -25.92 -19.91
CA LYS A 99 -8.84 -26.23 -20.51
C LYS A 99 -8.97 -27.09 -21.76
N THR A 100 -9.79 -28.16 -21.72
CA THR A 100 -10.05 -29.03 -22.89
C THR A 100 -10.67 -28.27 -24.07
N LYS A 101 -11.42 -27.22 -23.79
CA LYS A 101 -12.11 -26.41 -24.80
C LYS A 101 -11.35 -25.15 -25.18
N GLY A 102 -10.17 -24.90 -24.62
CA GLY A 102 -9.41 -23.67 -24.86
C GLY A 102 -10.15 -22.41 -24.43
N LEU A 103 -11.00 -22.48 -23.39
CA LEU A 103 -11.82 -21.33 -22.99
C LEU A 103 -11.07 -20.30 -22.15
N CYS A 104 -9.91 -20.64 -21.59
CA CYS A 104 -9.18 -19.72 -20.71
C CYS A 104 -8.44 -18.63 -21.48
N SER A 105 -8.03 -18.92 -22.71
CA SER A 105 -7.40 -17.98 -23.63
C SER A 105 -8.41 -17.22 -24.51
N ASP A 106 -9.68 -17.20 -24.14
CA ASP A 106 -10.76 -16.54 -24.88
C ASP A 106 -11.22 -15.30 -24.09
N GLY A 107 -10.93 -14.09 -24.59
CA GLY A 107 -10.97 -12.81 -23.87
C GLY A 107 -12.28 -12.35 -23.21
N ASN A 108 -13.33 -13.19 -23.15
CA ASN A 108 -14.50 -12.96 -22.28
C ASN A 108 -14.73 -14.09 -21.25
N ALA A 109 -13.71 -14.91 -21.00
CA ALA A 109 -13.76 -15.94 -19.98
C ALA A 109 -13.33 -15.34 -18.63
N LEU A 110 -14.09 -15.64 -17.59
CA LEU A 110 -13.87 -15.13 -16.25
C LEU A 110 -13.69 -16.29 -15.26
N GLY A 111 -12.80 -16.15 -14.29
CA GLY A 111 -12.65 -17.07 -13.18
C GLY A 111 -13.73 -16.84 -12.13
N LEU A 112 -14.31 -17.91 -11.59
CA LEU A 112 -15.21 -17.85 -10.43
C LEU A 112 -14.43 -18.31 -9.19
N THR A 113 -14.18 -17.40 -8.26
CA THR A 113 -13.31 -17.62 -7.08
C THR A 113 -14.11 -17.72 -5.76
N SER A 114 -15.38 -17.35 -5.76
CA SER A 114 -16.26 -17.40 -4.57
C SER A 114 -17.22 -18.59 -4.59
N PHE A 115 -17.39 -19.22 -3.44
CA PHE A 115 -18.22 -20.39 -3.19
C PHE A 115 -19.46 -20.03 -2.40
N LYS A 116 -20.64 -20.45 -2.86
CA LYS A 116 -21.89 -20.18 -2.16
C LYS A 116 -22.04 -20.96 -0.86
N LYS A 117 -22.69 -20.33 0.12
CA LYS A 117 -23.22 -21.00 1.31
C LYS A 117 -24.13 -22.17 0.88
N GLY A 118 -23.87 -23.37 1.42
CA GLY A 118 -24.85 -24.46 1.33
C GLY A 118 -24.35 -25.82 0.84
N THR A 119 -23.07 -26.15 1.00
CA THR A 119 -22.67 -27.56 0.92
C THR A 119 -23.36 -28.36 2.03
N LYS A 120 -24.00 -29.48 1.67
CA LYS A 120 -24.58 -30.39 2.66
C LYS A 120 -23.47 -30.91 3.58
N LYS A 121 -23.81 -31.29 4.84
CA LYS A 121 -22.89 -31.77 5.90
C LYS A 121 -21.85 -32.84 5.47
N ASP A 122 -22.16 -33.60 4.42
CA ASP A 122 -21.34 -34.69 3.87
C ASP A 122 -20.61 -34.36 2.55
N GLN A 123 -20.71 -33.12 2.07
CA GLN A 123 -20.06 -32.68 0.84
C GLN A 123 -18.69 -32.10 1.15
N SER A 124 -17.68 -32.42 0.33
CA SER A 124 -16.36 -31.80 0.44
C SER A 124 -15.78 -31.38 -0.90
N ILE A 125 -15.23 -30.18 -0.96
CA ILE A 125 -14.58 -29.62 -2.15
C ILE A 125 -13.12 -30.07 -2.15
N LYS A 126 -12.70 -30.75 -3.21
CA LYS A 126 -11.32 -31.19 -3.37
C LYS A 126 -10.55 -30.25 -4.26
N LEU A 127 -9.49 -29.66 -3.73
CA LEU A 127 -8.60 -28.78 -4.49
C LEU A 127 -7.38 -29.56 -5.01
N LYS A 128 -6.88 -29.14 -6.17
CA LYS A 128 -5.58 -29.52 -6.72
C LYS A 128 -4.83 -28.26 -7.08
N LEU A 129 -3.51 -28.26 -6.89
CA LEU A 129 -2.67 -27.24 -7.50
C LEU A 129 -2.55 -27.49 -9.00
N ASP A 130 -2.39 -26.43 -9.77
CA ASP A 130 -1.94 -26.54 -11.16
C ASP A 130 -0.52 -27.10 -11.25
N THR A 131 -0.14 -27.55 -12.44
CA THR A 131 1.21 -28.00 -12.80
C THR A 131 2.30 -26.96 -12.56
N ALA A 132 2.01 -25.68 -12.78
CA ALA A 132 2.93 -24.58 -12.47
C ALA A 132 2.86 -24.14 -11.00
N GLU A 133 1.91 -24.70 -10.23
CA GLU A 133 1.67 -24.40 -8.82
C GLU A 133 1.37 -22.91 -8.51
N SER A 134 1.01 -22.11 -9.52
CA SER A 134 0.63 -20.70 -9.41
C SER A 134 -0.80 -20.46 -8.88
N TYR A 135 -1.66 -21.49 -8.92
CA TYR A 135 -3.01 -21.43 -8.37
C TYR A 135 -3.53 -22.82 -8.01
N ALA A 136 -4.63 -22.87 -7.26
CA ALA A 136 -5.39 -24.07 -6.95
C ALA A 136 -6.72 -24.09 -7.72
N TYR A 137 -7.25 -25.26 -8.03
CA TYR A 137 -8.56 -25.39 -8.68
C TYR A 137 -9.41 -26.54 -8.12
N VAL A 138 -10.73 -26.41 -8.28
CA VAL A 138 -11.68 -27.45 -7.87
C VAL A 138 -11.59 -28.66 -8.79
N SER A 139 -11.12 -29.77 -8.22
CA SER A 139 -10.96 -31.04 -8.93
C SER A 139 -12.14 -31.99 -8.78
N SER A 140 -12.89 -31.89 -7.68
CA SER A 140 -14.15 -32.61 -7.47
C SER A 140 -14.92 -32.08 -6.25
N ILE A 141 -16.22 -32.38 -6.16
CA ILE A 141 -17.01 -32.20 -4.95
C ILE A 141 -17.54 -33.57 -4.52
N ALA A 142 -16.98 -34.13 -3.44
CA ALA A 142 -17.41 -35.40 -2.89
C ALA A 142 -18.85 -35.30 -2.38
N GLY A 143 -19.62 -36.39 -2.50
CA GLY A 143 -21.04 -36.40 -2.13
C GLY A 143 -21.97 -35.70 -3.14
N VAL A 144 -21.45 -35.31 -4.32
CA VAL A 144 -22.24 -34.68 -5.39
C VAL A 144 -22.09 -35.47 -6.69
N GLU A 145 -23.13 -36.23 -7.04
CA GLU A 145 -23.20 -36.87 -8.35
C GLU A 145 -23.31 -35.80 -9.46
N ASN A 146 -22.54 -35.97 -10.54
CA ASN A 146 -22.44 -35.05 -11.67
C ASN A 146 -22.00 -33.63 -11.28
N TRP A 147 -21.10 -33.50 -10.29
CA TRP A 147 -20.63 -32.22 -9.73
C TRP A 147 -20.24 -31.17 -10.78
N LYS A 148 -19.60 -31.57 -11.89
CA LYS A 148 -19.19 -30.64 -12.97
C LYS A 148 -20.37 -29.83 -13.53
N THR A 149 -21.54 -30.45 -13.65
CA THR A 149 -22.77 -29.79 -14.16
C THR A 149 -23.51 -29.00 -13.09
N LYS A 150 -23.24 -29.30 -11.81
CA LYS A 150 -23.86 -28.66 -10.65
C LYS A 150 -22.98 -27.60 -10.02
N LEU A 151 -21.75 -27.42 -10.48
CA LEU A 151 -20.75 -26.50 -9.95
C LEU A 151 -21.28 -25.06 -9.84
N LYS A 152 -22.09 -24.62 -10.80
CA LYS A 152 -22.78 -23.32 -10.79
C LYS A 152 -23.68 -23.07 -9.56
N ASN A 153 -24.11 -24.12 -8.86
CA ASN A 153 -24.93 -24.02 -7.65
C ASN A 153 -24.07 -23.77 -6.40
N TYR A 154 -22.77 -24.00 -6.51
CA TYR A 154 -21.79 -23.87 -5.43
C TYR A 154 -20.92 -22.63 -5.57
N LEU A 155 -21.12 -21.82 -6.61
CA LEU A 155 -20.28 -20.66 -6.90
C LEU A 155 -21.14 -19.41 -7.03
N ASP A 156 -20.59 -18.29 -6.55
CA ASP A 156 -21.12 -16.99 -6.90
C ASP A 156 -20.65 -16.60 -8.30
N LYS A 157 -21.59 -16.15 -9.13
CA LYS A 157 -21.32 -15.73 -10.50
C LYS A 157 -21.05 -14.23 -10.61
N ASN A 158 -21.35 -13.48 -9.54
CA ASN A 158 -21.14 -12.04 -9.50
C ASN A 158 -19.72 -11.69 -9.03
N VAL A 159 -19.01 -12.67 -8.48
CA VAL A 159 -17.62 -12.54 -8.06
C VAL A 159 -16.75 -13.24 -9.10
N THR A 160 -16.06 -12.43 -9.89
CA THR A 160 -15.27 -12.91 -11.03
C THR A 160 -13.87 -12.33 -11.04
N SER A 161 -12.89 -13.10 -11.50
CA SER A 161 -11.55 -12.62 -11.84
C SER A 161 -11.33 -12.71 -13.36
N GLU A 162 -10.42 -11.92 -13.89
CA GLU A 162 -9.89 -12.19 -15.23
C GLU A 162 -9.04 -13.48 -15.21
N LEU A 163 -8.77 -14.04 -16.39
CA LEU A 163 -8.01 -15.28 -16.54
C LEU A 163 -6.87 -15.07 -17.54
N GLY A 164 -5.67 -15.49 -17.15
CA GLY A 164 -4.55 -15.70 -18.06
C GLY A 164 -4.80 -16.85 -19.04
N THR A 165 -3.93 -16.96 -20.04
CA THR A 165 -4.05 -17.95 -21.13
C THR A 165 -4.02 -19.40 -20.64
N ASP A 166 -3.43 -19.66 -19.48
CA ASP A 166 -3.33 -20.95 -18.81
C ASP A 166 -4.42 -21.20 -17.75
N CYS A 167 -5.42 -20.32 -17.69
CA CYS A 167 -6.47 -20.23 -16.67
C CYS A 167 -6.01 -19.73 -15.28
N THR A 168 -4.84 -19.12 -15.16
CA THR A 168 -4.44 -18.46 -13.91
C THR A 168 -5.40 -17.28 -13.63
N PRO A 169 -6.07 -17.21 -12.47
CA PRO A 169 -6.82 -16.03 -12.07
C PRO A 169 -5.91 -14.81 -12.00
N ALA A 170 -6.23 -13.73 -12.72
CA ALA A 170 -5.42 -12.52 -12.73
C ALA A 170 -5.69 -11.62 -11.51
N GLY A 171 -4.61 -11.10 -10.92
CA GLY A 171 -4.55 -10.09 -9.87
C GLY A 171 -4.43 -10.62 -8.43
N ASN A 172 -4.17 -9.68 -7.51
CA ASN A 172 -3.92 -9.92 -6.08
C ASN A 172 -5.23 -10.18 -5.30
N ALA A 173 -5.14 -10.29 -3.96
CA ALA A 173 -6.30 -10.56 -3.10
C ALA A 173 -7.50 -9.61 -3.39
N ALA A 174 -7.24 -8.37 -3.81
CA ALA A 174 -8.28 -7.40 -4.20
C ALA A 174 -9.05 -7.79 -5.47
N SER A 175 -8.40 -8.30 -6.53
CA SER A 175 -9.08 -8.78 -7.76
C SER A 175 -9.77 -10.14 -7.58
N SER A 176 -9.28 -10.95 -6.64
CA SER A 176 -9.96 -12.15 -6.13
C SER A 176 -11.15 -11.80 -5.21
N GLY A 177 -11.41 -10.50 -5.03
CA GLY A 177 -12.47 -9.82 -4.30
C GLY A 177 -12.46 -10.05 -2.78
N PHE A 178 -11.29 -10.30 -2.19
CA PHE A 178 -11.13 -10.19 -0.74
C PHE A 178 -11.40 -8.75 -0.21
N GLY A 179 -11.63 -7.79 -1.10
CA GLY A 179 -12.45 -6.60 -0.86
C GLY A 179 -11.75 -5.29 -1.19
N SER A 180 -12.53 -4.23 -1.42
CA SER A 180 -12.05 -2.84 -1.38
C SER A 180 -11.57 -2.48 0.04
N ALA A 181 -10.71 -1.49 0.22
CA ALA A 181 -10.16 -1.03 1.52
C ALA A 181 -11.17 -0.94 2.70
N ALA A 182 -12.47 -0.74 2.45
CA ALA A 182 -13.53 -0.77 3.46
C ALA A 182 -13.90 -2.17 4.00
N GLN A 183 -13.39 -3.26 3.40
CA GLN A 183 -13.70 -4.65 3.76
C GLN A 183 -12.54 -5.37 4.43
N SER A 184 -11.32 -4.81 4.41
CA SER A 184 -10.21 -5.25 5.28
C SER A 184 -10.58 -5.12 6.76
N ALA A 185 -11.45 -4.17 7.10
CA ALA A 185 -11.99 -3.98 8.44
C ALA A 185 -12.88 -5.13 8.96
N ALA A 186 -13.17 -6.18 8.18
CA ALA A 186 -14.03 -7.30 8.57
C ALA A 186 -13.29 -8.65 8.67
N ILE A 187 -11.96 -8.61 8.58
CA ILE A 187 -11.03 -9.73 8.65
C ILE A 187 -10.69 -10.07 10.14
N ARG A 188 -11.45 -9.55 11.11
CA ARG A 188 -11.09 -9.50 12.55
C ARG A 188 -11.25 -10.79 13.37
N THR A 189 -10.78 -11.96 12.97
CA THR A 189 -10.76 -13.10 13.92
C THR A 189 -9.77 -14.20 13.56
N LEU A 190 -8.48 -13.94 13.76
CA LEU A 190 -7.50 -14.97 14.04
C LEU A 190 -7.19 -14.92 15.54
N GLU A 191 -7.44 -16.03 16.24
CA GLU A 191 -6.95 -16.18 17.62
C GLU A 191 -5.44 -16.46 17.54
N ALA A 192 -4.65 -15.38 17.58
CA ALA A 192 -3.38 -15.15 18.30
C ALA A 192 -2.29 -16.23 18.45
N GLU A 193 -2.34 -17.40 17.80
CA GLU A 193 -1.25 -18.39 17.91
C GLU A 193 -0.83 -18.96 16.56
N ASP A 194 -0.19 -18.10 15.76
CA ASP A 194 0.56 -18.39 14.53
C ASP A 194 -0.23 -18.08 13.23
N GLY A 195 0.04 -16.91 12.62
CA GLY A 195 -0.40 -16.55 11.26
C GLY A 195 -1.20 -15.25 11.12
N ASP A 196 -1.25 -14.41 12.15
CA ASP A 196 -1.83 -13.05 12.28
C ASP A 196 -1.57 -12.69 13.75
N GLN A 197 -0.33 -12.27 14.02
CA GLN A 197 0.23 -12.21 15.37
C GLN A 197 -0.40 -11.10 16.22
N ASP A 198 -0.94 -10.07 15.59
CA ASP A 198 -1.60 -8.90 16.20
C ASP A 198 -3.14 -8.92 16.12
N ALA A 199 -3.73 -9.82 15.32
CA ALA A 199 -5.17 -10.04 15.16
C ALA A 199 -5.92 -8.93 14.41
N ASP A 200 -5.25 -8.19 13.52
CA ASP A 200 -5.85 -7.18 12.64
C ASP A 200 -6.64 -7.82 11.48
N GLY A 201 -6.29 -9.07 11.15
CA GLY A 201 -6.91 -9.93 10.16
C GLY A 201 -6.02 -10.30 8.97
N LEU A 202 -4.99 -9.53 8.65
CA LEU A 202 -4.03 -9.91 7.64
C LEU A 202 -3.25 -11.13 8.16
N VAL A 203 -2.77 -11.99 7.26
CA VAL A 203 -1.93 -13.11 7.70
C VAL A 203 -0.48 -12.65 7.66
N ASP A 204 0.36 -12.98 8.65
CA ASP A 204 1.76 -12.53 8.82
C ASP A 204 2.61 -12.38 7.53
N GLU A 205 2.31 -13.11 6.44
CA GLU A 205 3.00 -12.98 5.15
C GLU A 205 2.50 -11.84 4.23
N PHE A 206 1.35 -11.23 4.55
CA PHE A 206 0.71 -10.06 3.94
C PHE A 206 0.38 -8.98 4.96
N ASP A 207 0.41 -9.35 6.23
CA ASP A 207 0.32 -8.47 7.38
C ASP A 207 1.67 -7.79 7.55
N VAL A 208 1.64 -6.47 7.45
CA VAL A 208 2.80 -5.62 7.60
C VAL A 208 2.43 -4.57 8.65
N ASP A 209 1.50 -4.85 9.58
CA ASP A 209 1.10 -4.00 10.71
C ASP A 209 1.39 -4.76 12.02
N ASP A 210 2.68 -4.93 12.35
CA ASP A 210 3.15 -5.74 13.47
C ASP A 210 2.76 -5.15 14.85
N ASP A 211 2.25 -3.91 14.89
CA ASP A 211 1.92 -3.19 16.13
C ASP A 211 0.42 -2.88 16.37
N ASN A 212 -0.45 -3.31 15.44
CA ASN A 212 -1.90 -3.36 15.57
C ASN A 212 -2.59 -1.99 15.62
N ASP A 213 -2.02 -0.99 14.94
CA ASP A 213 -2.62 0.33 14.85
C ASP A 213 -3.45 0.53 13.56
N SER A 214 -3.58 -0.53 12.76
CA SER A 214 -4.19 -0.58 11.43
C SER A 214 -3.38 0.18 10.37
N VAL A 215 -2.13 0.56 10.64
CA VAL A 215 -1.29 1.36 9.75
C VAL A 215 -0.04 0.58 9.36
N LEU A 216 0.14 0.39 8.06
CA LEU A 216 1.44 -0.05 7.54
C LEU A 216 2.41 1.15 7.64
N ASP A 217 3.21 1.23 8.70
CA ASP A 217 4.13 2.32 8.93
C ASP A 217 5.58 1.85 9.18
N ASN A 218 6.37 2.67 9.85
CA ASN A 218 7.77 2.37 10.17
C ASN A 218 7.93 1.47 11.41
N TYR A 219 6.84 0.95 11.97
CA TYR A 219 6.80 0.09 13.15
C TYR A 219 6.59 -1.38 12.87
N ASP A 220 6.61 -1.73 11.59
CA ASP A 220 6.46 -3.09 11.10
C ASP A 220 7.84 -3.62 10.70
N PRO A 221 8.67 -4.06 11.68
CA PRO A 221 10.06 -4.43 11.46
C PRO A 221 10.26 -5.58 10.47
N ASP A 222 9.24 -6.39 10.19
CA ASP A 222 9.34 -7.47 9.20
C ASP A 222 9.39 -6.97 7.74
N ASN A 223 9.15 -5.67 7.52
CA ASN A 223 9.21 -4.94 6.25
C ASN A 223 10.61 -4.93 5.56
N LEU A 224 11.66 -5.46 6.17
CA LEU A 224 13.03 -5.37 5.64
C LEU A 224 13.71 -6.68 5.27
N SER A 225 13.10 -7.85 5.50
CA SER A 225 13.63 -9.10 4.93
C SER A 225 13.11 -9.29 3.51
N LEU A 226 13.50 -8.39 2.60
CA LEU A 226 13.36 -8.60 1.16
C LEU A 226 14.05 -9.92 0.82
N THR A 227 13.25 -10.94 0.53
CA THR A 227 13.77 -12.18 -0.05
C THR A 227 14.35 -11.85 -1.41
N ASP A 228 15.29 -12.66 -1.90
CA ASP A 228 15.85 -12.50 -3.27
C ASP A 228 14.76 -12.47 -4.34
N SER A 229 13.53 -12.91 -4.04
CA SER A 229 12.33 -12.89 -4.87
C SER A 229 11.41 -11.66 -4.69
N SER A 230 11.90 -10.56 -4.12
CA SER A 230 11.10 -9.33 -3.89
C SER A 230 11.81 -8.07 -4.38
N PHE A 231 11.04 -7.03 -4.72
CA PHE A 231 11.55 -5.70 -5.09
C PHE A 231 10.91 -4.60 -4.25
N ARG A 232 11.55 -3.42 -4.20
CA ARG A 232 11.03 -2.27 -3.46
C ARG A 232 10.15 -1.39 -4.33
N ILE A 233 9.07 -0.91 -3.73
CA ILE A 233 8.25 0.18 -4.26
C ILE A 233 7.99 1.18 -3.15
N PHE A 234 7.91 2.46 -3.50
CA PHE A 234 7.52 3.52 -2.56
C PHE A 234 6.93 4.73 -3.28
N THR A 235 6.03 5.44 -2.61
CA THR A 235 5.38 6.66 -3.10
C THR A 235 6.17 7.92 -2.76
N ASN A 236 6.06 8.92 -3.63
CA ASN A 236 6.63 10.26 -3.46
C ASN A 236 5.51 11.27 -3.72
N LEU A 237 5.10 12.00 -2.69
CA LEU A 237 4.13 13.10 -2.81
C LEU A 237 4.81 14.43 -2.50
N LYS A 238 5.23 15.15 -3.55
CA LYS A 238 6.04 16.37 -3.41
C LYS A 238 5.37 17.55 -4.09
N VAL A 239 5.04 18.57 -3.30
CA VAL A 239 4.31 19.76 -3.79
C VAL A 239 5.01 21.05 -3.38
N GLY A 240 4.79 22.13 -4.11
CA GLY A 240 5.16 23.48 -3.66
C GLY A 240 4.27 23.96 -2.52
N ILE A 241 4.74 24.94 -1.74
CA ILE A 241 3.98 25.55 -0.65
C ILE A 241 2.61 26.09 -1.10
N GLU A 242 2.48 26.51 -2.36
CA GLU A 242 1.22 26.92 -2.99
C GLU A 242 0.20 25.79 -3.20
N ASN A 243 0.67 24.55 -3.30
CA ASN A 243 -0.15 23.35 -3.56
C ASN A 243 -0.23 22.44 -2.33
N THR A 244 0.01 22.98 -1.15
CA THR A 244 0.01 22.22 0.10
C THR A 244 -1.38 21.64 0.38
N ILE A 245 -1.40 20.34 0.69
CA ILE A 245 -2.59 19.61 1.07
C ILE A 245 -2.39 19.04 2.48
N ASN A 246 -2.91 19.75 3.48
CA ASN A 246 -2.83 19.37 4.88
C ASN A 246 -4.07 19.91 5.63
N LYS A 247 -4.88 19.04 6.24
CA LYS A 247 -6.15 19.44 6.88
C LYS A 247 -5.94 20.27 8.15
N ASN A 248 -4.81 20.13 8.84
CA ASN A 248 -4.49 20.99 9.98
C ASN A 248 -4.18 22.43 9.53
N ALA A 249 -3.51 22.60 8.39
CA ALA A 249 -3.23 23.91 7.81
C ALA A 249 -4.42 24.51 7.04
N ILE A 250 -5.25 23.67 6.41
CA ILE A 250 -6.42 24.05 5.61
C ILE A 250 -7.64 23.25 6.11
N PRO A 251 -8.33 23.70 7.17
CA PRO A 251 -9.48 22.96 7.72
C PRO A 251 -10.65 22.77 6.76
N SER A 252 -10.72 23.56 5.68
CA SER A 252 -11.74 23.45 4.63
C SER A 252 -11.31 22.59 3.43
N LEU A 253 -10.18 21.90 3.52
CA LEU A 253 -9.67 21.06 2.44
C LEU A 253 -10.62 19.89 2.18
N THR A 254 -11.02 19.73 0.92
CA THR A 254 -11.93 18.66 0.48
C THR A 254 -11.16 17.49 -0.12
N ASP A 255 -11.74 16.30 -0.10
CA ASP A 255 -11.14 15.10 -0.72
C ASP A 255 -10.89 15.32 -2.22
N ASP A 256 -11.81 15.98 -2.95
CA ASP A 256 -11.62 16.30 -4.37
C ASP A 256 -10.36 17.15 -4.62
N GLN A 257 -10.07 18.11 -3.74
CA GLN A 257 -8.85 18.94 -3.85
C GLN A 257 -7.58 18.16 -3.55
N VAL A 258 -7.65 17.19 -2.63
CA VAL A 258 -6.55 16.28 -2.34
C VAL A 258 -6.31 15.38 -3.55
N ASP A 259 -7.37 14.77 -4.09
CA ASP A 259 -7.32 13.88 -5.24
C ASP A 259 -6.78 14.59 -6.49
N ASP A 260 -7.17 15.84 -6.74
CA ASP A 260 -6.64 16.64 -7.85
C ASP A 260 -5.12 16.83 -7.74
N VAL A 261 -4.61 17.10 -6.53
CA VAL A 261 -3.17 17.31 -6.29
C VAL A 261 -2.43 15.97 -6.37
N VAL A 262 -2.92 14.93 -5.70
CA VAL A 262 -2.31 13.60 -5.66
C VAL A 262 -2.23 13.02 -7.07
N ALA A 263 -3.34 13.03 -7.83
CA ALA A 263 -3.35 12.55 -9.20
C ALA A 263 -2.37 13.32 -10.11
N GLY A 264 -2.16 14.61 -9.84
CA GLY A 264 -1.25 15.44 -10.63
C GLY A 264 0.23 15.35 -10.25
N THR A 265 0.57 14.84 -9.06
CA THR A 265 1.94 14.98 -8.51
C THR A 265 2.53 13.76 -7.84
N GLN A 266 1.72 12.80 -7.38
CA GLN A 266 2.25 11.60 -6.73
C GLN A 266 2.95 10.72 -7.78
N SER A 267 4.16 10.28 -7.43
CA SER A 267 4.88 9.26 -8.18
C SER A 267 5.18 8.04 -7.33
N MET A 268 5.41 6.92 -7.99
CA MET A 268 5.87 5.67 -7.41
C MET A 268 7.24 5.36 -7.99
N ALA A 269 8.20 5.15 -7.10
CA ALA A 269 9.51 4.61 -7.43
C ALA A 269 9.43 3.09 -7.37
N VAL A 270 9.89 2.43 -8.43
CA VAL A 270 9.86 0.97 -8.59
C VAL A 270 11.28 0.45 -8.80
N GLU A 271 11.82 -0.31 -7.87
CA GLU A 271 13.13 -0.95 -8.03
C GLU A 271 13.14 -1.87 -9.26
N VAL A 272 14.18 -1.76 -10.08
CA VAL A 272 14.32 -2.57 -11.29
C VAL A 272 15.32 -3.72 -11.05
N LYS A 273 14.85 -4.98 -11.12
CA LYS A 273 15.66 -6.19 -10.86
C LYS A 273 16.55 -6.65 -12.02
N THR A 274 16.65 -5.85 -13.07
CA THR A 274 17.59 -6.07 -14.17
C THR A 274 18.60 -4.92 -14.29
N GLU A 275 19.76 -5.21 -14.89
CA GLU A 275 20.69 -4.19 -15.35
C GLU A 275 20.41 -3.91 -16.84
N ASN A 276 20.41 -2.64 -17.25
CA ASN A 276 20.10 -2.25 -18.64
C ASN A 276 21.06 -2.88 -19.68
N SER A 277 22.26 -3.29 -19.27
CA SER A 277 23.25 -3.95 -20.14
C SER A 277 23.17 -5.47 -20.16
N SER A 278 22.22 -6.08 -19.45
CA SER A 278 22.14 -7.54 -19.28
C SER A 278 21.60 -8.26 -20.52
N GLY A 279 20.94 -7.54 -21.44
CA GLY A 279 20.17 -8.13 -22.53
C GLY A 279 18.83 -8.74 -22.06
N LYS A 280 18.47 -8.55 -20.78
CA LYS A 280 17.17 -8.91 -20.22
C LYS A 280 16.23 -7.70 -20.22
N ILE A 281 14.94 -7.98 -20.33
CA ILE A 281 13.86 -7.02 -20.25
C ILE A 281 13.16 -7.23 -18.90
N ALA A 282 12.84 -6.14 -18.21
CA ALA A 282 11.98 -6.19 -17.04
C ALA A 282 10.64 -5.52 -17.37
N GLU A 283 9.56 -6.18 -17.03
CA GLU A 283 8.19 -5.70 -17.21
C GLU A 283 7.49 -5.65 -15.85
N LEU A 284 6.54 -4.74 -15.74
CA LEU A 284 5.74 -4.56 -14.53
C LEU A 284 4.29 -4.95 -14.82
N ASP A 285 3.86 -6.01 -14.15
CA ASP A 285 2.48 -6.45 -14.08
C ASP A 285 1.80 -5.82 -12.86
N CYS A 286 0.82 -4.98 -13.15
CA CYS A 286 0.02 -4.25 -12.17
C CYS A 286 -1.33 -4.89 -11.87
N GLY A 287 -1.62 -6.07 -12.45
CA GLY A 287 -2.92 -6.71 -12.37
C GLY A 287 -4.04 -5.78 -12.81
N SER A 288 -4.90 -5.38 -11.87
CA SER A 288 -6.05 -4.49 -12.11
C SER A 288 -5.89 -3.10 -11.49
N LEU A 289 -4.68 -2.72 -11.06
CA LEU A 289 -4.44 -1.42 -10.44
C LEU A 289 -4.61 -0.31 -11.48
N SER A 290 -5.59 0.56 -11.27
CA SER A 290 -6.01 1.55 -12.26
C SER A 290 -4.95 2.60 -12.63
N TYR A 291 -3.85 2.67 -11.89
CA TYR A 291 -2.75 3.60 -12.13
C TYR A 291 -1.56 2.99 -12.87
N CYS A 292 -1.57 1.70 -13.20
CA CYS A 292 -0.51 1.10 -14.00
C CYS A 292 -0.90 -0.15 -14.80
N ALA A 293 -2.15 -0.61 -14.71
CA ALA A 293 -2.71 -1.57 -15.65
C ALA A 293 -3.13 -0.88 -16.96
N SER A 294 -3.35 -1.67 -18.01
CA SER A 294 -3.81 -1.14 -19.30
C SER A 294 -5.14 -0.37 -19.19
N GLY A 295 -5.22 0.76 -19.87
CA GLY A 295 -6.31 1.73 -19.81
C GLY A 295 -6.28 2.60 -18.54
N GLY A 296 -5.21 2.49 -17.75
CA GLY A 296 -5.02 3.20 -16.51
C GLY A 296 -4.60 4.66 -16.67
N THR A 297 -4.28 5.28 -15.54
CA THR A 297 -3.87 6.69 -15.46
C THR A 297 -2.36 6.89 -15.42
N GLY A 298 -1.60 5.79 -15.36
CA GLY A 298 -0.15 5.78 -15.18
C GLY A 298 0.61 6.42 -16.32
N ARG A 299 1.67 7.17 -15.98
CA ARG A 299 2.57 7.75 -16.97
C ARG A 299 4.02 7.70 -16.51
N THR A 300 4.97 7.62 -17.42
CA THR A 300 6.38 7.76 -17.06
C THR A 300 6.71 9.20 -16.65
N SER A 301 7.53 9.36 -15.61
CA SER A 301 8.05 10.69 -15.27
C SER A 301 8.96 11.27 -16.37
N VAL A 302 9.65 10.40 -17.11
CA VAL A 302 10.52 10.75 -18.22
C VAL A 302 9.77 10.56 -19.53
N GLY A 303 9.51 11.66 -20.24
CA GLY A 303 8.84 11.62 -21.55
C GLY A 303 7.31 11.65 -21.48
N ASN A 304 6.71 11.47 -20.30
CA ASN A 304 5.26 11.53 -20.08
C ASN A 304 4.48 10.54 -20.96
N GLN A 305 5.04 9.34 -21.15
CA GLN A 305 4.46 8.24 -21.92
C GLN A 305 3.39 7.55 -21.11
N GLU A 306 2.33 7.07 -21.75
CA GLU A 306 1.25 6.30 -21.10
C GLU A 306 1.76 4.91 -20.70
N PHE A 307 1.48 4.51 -19.46
CA PHE A 307 1.92 3.23 -18.92
C PHE A 307 0.71 2.32 -18.67
N PRO A 308 0.73 1.07 -19.15
CA PRO A 308 1.83 0.39 -19.84
C PRO A 308 1.88 0.63 -21.36
N GLU A 309 0.88 1.25 -21.98
CA GLU A 309 0.63 1.21 -23.44
C GLU A 309 1.80 1.64 -24.33
N ASP A 310 2.51 2.71 -23.97
CA ASP A 310 3.62 3.22 -24.78
C ASP A 310 4.93 2.45 -24.52
N LEU A 311 4.92 1.48 -23.61
CA LEU A 311 6.06 0.69 -23.15
C LEU A 311 5.78 -0.82 -23.19
N ASP A 312 4.73 -1.24 -23.88
CA ASP A 312 4.31 -2.64 -24.02
C ASP A 312 4.51 -3.08 -25.49
N ASP A 313 5.77 -3.36 -25.85
CA ASP A 313 6.18 -3.64 -27.22
C ASP A 313 5.60 -4.98 -27.76
N ASP A 314 5.30 -5.93 -26.88
CA ASP A 314 4.76 -7.25 -27.23
C ASP A 314 3.24 -7.40 -27.03
N ALA A 315 2.60 -6.36 -26.48
CA ALA A 315 1.16 -6.19 -26.29
C ALA A 315 0.54 -7.24 -25.36
N ASP A 316 1.27 -7.65 -24.32
CA ASP A 316 0.80 -8.59 -23.31
C ASP A 316 0.08 -7.92 -22.13
N GLY A 317 0.14 -6.59 -22.06
CA GLY A 317 -0.47 -5.75 -21.03
C GLY A 317 0.49 -5.32 -19.93
N PHE A 318 1.77 -5.67 -20.01
CA PHE A 318 2.80 -5.31 -19.04
C PHE A 318 3.77 -4.29 -19.62
N GLY A 319 4.04 -3.22 -18.86
CA GLY A 319 4.91 -2.17 -19.35
C GLY A 319 6.37 -2.48 -19.03
N GLN A 320 7.22 -2.39 -20.04
CA GLN A 320 8.66 -2.47 -19.89
C GLN A 320 9.18 -1.32 -19.00
N ILE A 321 9.97 -1.68 -17.98
CA ILE A 321 10.59 -0.74 -17.05
C ILE A 321 12.12 -0.81 -17.14
N GLU A 322 12.73 0.36 -17.21
CA GLU A 322 14.18 0.50 -17.28
C GLU A 322 14.74 1.11 -15.99
N LYS A 323 15.94 0.66 -15.62
CA LYS A 323 16.62 1.14 -14.42
C LYS A 323 17.07 2.59 -14.60
N GLY A 324 16.51 3.49 -13.78
CA GLY A 324 16.92 4.89 -13.73
C GLY A 324 18.26 5.10 -13.02
N GLY A 325 18.70 6.36 -12.94
CA GLY A 325 20.00 6.72 -12.33
C GLY A 325 20.11 6.39 -10.84
N THR A 326 18.99 6.29 -10.14
CA THR A 326 18.87 5.91 -8.72
C THR A 326 18.57 4.42 -8.51
N GLY A 327 18.45 3.65 -9.60
CA GLY A 327 18.19 2.21 -9.56
C GLY A 327 16.72 1.82 -9.73
N ASP A 328 15.85 2.81 -9.90
CA ASP A 328 14.40 2.68 -9.94
C ASP A 328 13.78 3.32 -11.19
N PHE A 329 12.62 2.80 -11.56
CA PHE A 329 11.71 3.36 -12.54
C PHE A 329 10.71 4.28 -11.84
N GLN A 330 10.35 5.38 -12.48
CA GLN A 330 9.52 6.43 -11.88
C GLN A 330 8.20 6.56 -12.63
N LEU A 331 7.13 6.08 -12.00
CA LEU A 331 5.76 6.10 -12.49
C LEU A 331 4.99 7.25 -11.83
N ILE A 332 4.46 8.19 -12.60
CA ILE A 332 3.43 9.12 -12.13
C ILE A 332 2.11 8.35 -12.14
N THR A 333 1.44 8.23 -11.00
CA THR A 333 0.27 7.35 -10.87
C THR A 333 -0.95 7.90 -11.62
N GLY A 334 -1.13 9.23 -11.65
CA GLY A 334 -2.26 9.85 -12.34
C GLY A 334 -3.62 9.61 -11.66
N ALA A 335 -3.63 8.96 -10.49
CA ALA A 335 -4.81 8.43 -9.85
C ALA A 335 -5.19 9.18 -8.57
N PRO A 336 -6.48 9.24 -8.21
CA PRO A 336 -6.93 9.82 -6.95
C PRO A 336 -6.52 8.93 -5.76
N THR A 337 -6.56 9.48 -4.55
CA THR A 337 -6.19 8.77 -3.31
C THR A 337 -6.97 7.49 -3.08
N GLY A 338 -8.23 7.41 -3.53
CA GLY A 338 -9.04 6.20 -3.39
C GLY A 338 -8.64 5.03 -4.29
N ALA A 339 -7.73 5.25 -5.24
CA ALA A 339 -7.28 4.24 -6.21
C ALA A 339 -5.86 3.71 -5.92
N ILE A 340 -5.16 4.28 -4.95
CA ILE A 340 -3.80 3.92 -4.54
C ILE A 340 -3.87 3.56 -3.05
N GLY A 341 -3.60 2.31 -2.74
CA GLY A 341 -3.75 1.78 -1.38
C GLY A 341 -2.48 1.12 -0.86
N SER A 342 -2.29 1.22 0.45
CA SER A 342 -1.47 0.26 1.18
C SER A 342 -1.92 -1.17 0.86
N GLY A 343 -0.96 -2.06 0.64
CA GLY A 343 -1.18 -3.45 0.19
C GLY A 343 -1.28 -3.63 -1.33
N ASP A 344 -1.26 -2.56 -2.13
CA ASP A 344 -1.26 -2.68 -3.59
C ASP A 344 -0.06 -3.49 -4.06
N THR A 345 -0.32 -4.56 -4.81
CA THR A 345 0.71 -5.55 -5.15
C THR A 345 1.11 -5.42 -6.60
N LEU A 346 2.41 -5.39 -6.86
CA LEU A 346 2.99 -5.36 -8.19
C LEU A 346 3.90 -6.56 -8.40
N ILE A 347 3.94 -7.05 -9.63
CA ILE A 347 4.79 -8.16 -10.05
C ILE A 347 5.79 -7.62 -11.07
N GLN A 348 7.07 -7.92 -10.89
CA GLN A 348 8.07 -7.67 -11.92
C GLN A 348 8.47 -9.00 -12.56
N THR A 349 8.31 -9.13 -13.86
CA THR A 349 8.85 -10.23 -14.65
C THR A 349 10.17 -9.81 -15.27
N VAL A 350 11.15 -10.72 -15.27
CA VAL A 350 12.42 -10.50 -15.96
C VAL A 350 12.60 -11.61 -16.98
N ALA A 351 12.67 -11.23 -18.26
CA ALA A 351 12.75 -12.13 -19.40
C ALA A 351 14.04 -11.91 -20.22
N ASP A 352 14.50 -12.94 -20.92
CA ASP A 352 15.56 -12.78 -21.91
C ASP A 352 15.05 -11.93 -23.09
N GLY A 353 15.71 -10.81 -23.39
CA GLY A 353 15.26 -9.85 -24.39
C GLY A 353 15.36 -10.34 -25.85
N THR A 354 15.91 -11.54 -26.08
CA THR A 354 15.97 -12.17 -27.41
C THR A 354 14.90 -13.25 -27.58
N SER A 355 14.66 -14.07 -26.55
CA SER A 355 13.68 -15.16 -26.60
C SER A 355 12.29 -14.78 -26.10
N GLY A 356 12.18 -13.74 -25.26
CA GLY A 356 10.95 -13.38 -24.53
C GLY A 356 10.57 -14.41 -23.45
N GLU A 357 11.45 -15.35 -23.11
CA GLU A 357 11.18 -16.34 -22.07
C GLU A 357 11.40 -15.71 -20.69
N VAL A 358 10.34 -15.70 -19.87
CA VAL A 358 10.41 -15.25 -18.48
C VAL A 358 11.36 -16.15 -17.70
N GLU A 359 12.41 -15.56 -17.16
CA GLU A 359 13.40 -16.26 -16.35
C GLU A 359 13.08 -16.16 -14.85
N GLU A 360 12.65 -14.97 -14.41
CA GLU A 360 12.47 -14.64 -13.00
C GLU A 360 11.21 -13.80 -12.79
N THR A 361 10.63 -13.91 -11.59
CA THR A 361 9.46 -13.13 -11.17
C THR A 361 9.65 -12.67 -9.74
N TYR A 362 9.37 -11.39 -9.50
CA TYR A 362 9.51 -10.75 -8.21
C TYR A 362 8.19 -10.11 -7.80
N LEU A 363 7.92 -10.06 -6.49
CA LEU A 363 6.72 -9.46 -5.92
C LEU A 363 7.08 -8.25 -5.06
N ALA A 364 6.24 -7.22 -5.09
CA ALA A 364 6.28 -6.11 -4.15
C ALA A 364 4.87 -5.75 -3.69
N SER A 365 4.75 -5.25 -2.46
CA SER A 365 3.52 -4.69 -1.91
C SER A 365 3.79 -3.25 -1.50
N LEU A 366 2.84 -2.36 -1.75
CA LEU A 366 2.98 -0.96 -1.40
C LEU A 366 2.71 -0.84 0.08
N GLY A 367 3.74 -0.55 0.87
CA GLY A 367 3.55 -0.35 2.31
C GLY A 367 2.60 0.82 2.54
N PHE A 368 2.89 1.97 1.93
CA PHE A 368 2.18 3.19 2.29
C PHE A 368 1.88 4.12 1.11
N ALA A 369 0.81 4.91 1.26
CA ALA A 369 0.48 5.99 0.35
C ALA A 369 0.07 7.25 1.12
N PHE A 370 0.85 8.33 0.97
CA PHE A 370 0.53 9.60 1.59
C PHE A 370 -0.74 10.22 0.99
N TYR A 371 -1.67 10.63 1.86
CA TYR A 371 -2.88 11.39 1.50
C TYR A 371 -2.61 12.91 1.52
N SER A 372 -1.63 13.37 2.30
CA SER A 372 -1.36 14.79 2.50
C SER A 372 0.14 15.07 2.58
N THR A 373 0.52 16.33 2.38
CA THR A 373 1.89 16.81 2.59
C THR A 373 2.07 17.40 3.98
N PRO A 374 3.32 17.49 4.51
CA PRO A 374 3.57 18.35 5.66
C PRO A 374 3.23 19.81 5.33
N ALA A 375 3.07 20.63 6.36
CA ALA A 375 2.82 22.06 6.18
C ALA A 375 3.54 22.90 7.23
N ILE A 376 4.37 23.85 6.79
CA ILE A 376 4.99 24.84 7.69
C ILE A 376 3.89 25.67 8.34
N GLN A 377 3.75 25.57 9.66
CA GLN A 377 2.90 26.44 10.46
C GLN A 377 3.62 27.76 10.74
N THR A 378 4.87 27.68 11.21
CA THR A 378 5.72 28.86 11.42
C THR A 378 7.17 28.54 11.06
N MET A 379 7.89 29.57 10.59
CA MET A 379 9.33 29.50 10.36
C MET A 379 9.98 30.76 10.92
N VAL A 380 10.94 30.58 11.82
CA VAL A 380 11.73 31.68 12.41
C VAL A 380 13.15 31.59 11.85
N LEU A 381 13.59 32.63 11.16
CA LEU A 381 14.97 32.78 10.73
C LEU A 381 15.79 33.33 11.89
N ASN A 382 17.01 32.81 12.04
CA ASN A 382 18.03 33.22 13.01
C ASN A 382 17.44 33.52 14.40
N PRO A 383 16.76 32.56 15.03
CA PRO A 383 16.09 32.78 16.31
C PRO A 383 17.07 33.27 17.39
N GLY A 384 16.71 34.35 18.08
CA GLY A 384 17.48 34.94 19.17
C GLY A 384 18.55 35.95 18.75
N ASP A 385 18.66 36.28 17.45
CA ASP A 385 19.64 37.23 16.94
C ASP A 385 19.03 38.59 16.50
N GLY A 386 19.85 39.49 15.95
CA GLY A 386 19.40 40.81 15.47
C GLY A 386 18.77 40.82 14.06
N THR A 387 18.80 39.68 13.36
CA THR A 387 18.21 39.46 12.03
C THR A 387 16.98 38.56 12.06
N GLU A 388 16.50 38.20 13.26
CA GLU A 388 15.34 37.35 13.48
C GLU A 388 14.14 37.82 12.67
N ALA A 389 13.55 36.89 11.92
CA ALA A 389 12.34 37.13 11.16
C ALA A 389 11.41 35.92 11.24
N THR A 390 10.14 36.16 11.57
CA THR A 390 9.11 35.12 11.69
C THR A 390 8.17 35.16 10.51
N PHE A 391 7.92 34.00 9.92
CA PHE A 391 6.98 33.78 8.84
C PHE A 391 5.90 32.80 9.27
N THR A 392 4.65 33.12 8.92
CA THR A 392 3.48 32.30 9.18
C THR A 392 2.68 32.22 7.88
N PRO A 393 2.90 31.18 7.06
CA PRO A 393 2.18 31.02 5.81
C PRO A 393 0.66 30.98 6.04
N ALA A 394 -0.09 31.67 5.19
CA ALA A 394 -1.55 31.59 5.16
C ALA A 394 -1.94 30.66 4.01
N TYR A 395 -2.47 29.47 4.35
CA TYR A 395 -2.86 28.49 3.34
C TYR A 395 -4.31 28.68 2.86
N PRO A 396 -4.61 28.36 1.58
CA PRO A 396 -3.63 28.05 0.53
C PRO A 396 -2.77 29.26 0.17
N VAL A 397 -1.47 29.04 -0.04
CA VAL A 397 -0.56 30.11 -0.47
C VAL A 397 -0.81 30.40 -1.96
N ALA A 398 -1.01 31.67 -2.32
CA ALA A 398 -1.16 32.03 -3.73
C ALA A 398 0.10 31.65 -4.53
N SER A 399 -0.02 31.42 -5.85
CA SER A 399 1.12 31.02 -6.70
C SER A 399 2.29 32.03 -6.73
N ASN A 400 2.05 33.27 -6.29
CA ASN A 400 3.05 34.32 -6.07
C ASN A 400 3.18 34.77 -4.61
N GLY A 401 2.65 33.96 -3.70
CA GLY A 401 2.70 34.18 -2.26
C GLY A 401 4.09 33.90 -1.70
N GLN A 402 4.27 34.30 -0.44
CA GLN A 402 5.55 34.16 0.23
C GLN A 402 5.95 32.69 0.40
N GLY A 403 7.23 32.39 0.15
CA GLY A 403 7.78 31.03 0.18
C GLY A 403 7.71 30.29 -1.15
N THR A 404 6.98 30.81 -2.14
CA THR A 404 6.97 30.27 -3.51
C THR A 404 8.25 30.65 -4.26
N PHE A 405 8.52 30.00 -5.39
CA PHE A 405 9.67 30.35 -6.25
C PHE A 405 9.68 31.84 -6.67
N SER A 406 8.49 32.40 -6.95
CA SER A 406 8.37 33.78 -7.43
C SER A 406 8.40 34.82 -6.30
N SER A 407 8.17 34.41 -5.06
CA SER A 407 8.31 35.26 -3.87
C SER A 407 8.92 34.48 -2.70
N PRO A 408 10.22 34.14 -2.74
CA PRO A 408 10.88 33.39 -1.66
C PRO A 408 10.84 34.13 -0.32
N PHE A 409 11.02 33.42 0.78
CA PHE A 409 11.28 34.04 2.08
C PHE A 409 12.62 34.78 2.04
N SER A 410 12.63 36.07 2.38
CA SER A 410 13.86 36.85 2.42
C SER A 410 14.65 36.47 3.67
N VAL A 411 15.90 36.06 3.49
CA VAL A 411 16.80 35.66 4.58
C VAL A 411 18.04 36.55 4.60
N GLN A 412 18.55 36.83 5.79
CA GLN A 412 19.88 37.39 5.99
C GLN A 412 20.69 36.40 6.82
N PRO A 413 22.00 36.25 6.59
CA PRO A 413 22.84 35.54 7.53
C PRO A 413 22.88 36.27 8.88
N ASP A 414 23.06 35.52 9.96
CA ASP A 414 23.26 36.06 11.30
C ASP A 414 24.63 36.75 11.44
N GLY A 415 24.97 37.19 12.65
CA GLY A 415 26.26 37.83 12.94
C GLY A 415 27.49 36.93 12.73
N GLY A 416 27.30 35.61 12.71
CA GLY A 416 28.32 34.59 12.39
C GLY A 416 28.42 34.27 10.90
N GLY A 417 27.44 34.69 10.10
CA GLY A 417 27.34 34.36 8.68
C GLY A 417 26.50 33.12 8.41
N ASP A 418 25.79 32.59 9.41
CA ASP A 418 24.97 31.39 9.30
C ASP A 418 23.51 31.72 9.00
N ILE A 419 22.81 30.81 8.33
CA ILE A 419 21.37 30.89 8.10
C ILE A 419 20.71 29.76 8.88
N ASN A 420 20.14 30.10 10.03
CA ASN A 420 19.47 29.17 10.92
C ASN A 420 17.95 29.27 10.74
N LEU A 421 17.27 28.15 10.51
CA LEU A 421 15.81 28.09 10.45
C LEU A 421 15.32 27.33 11.68
N ARG A 422 14.37 27.87 12.43
CA ARG A 422 13.51 27.09 13.33
C ARG A 422 12.15 26.92 12.67
N ILE A 423 11.80 25.67 12.37
CA ILE A 423 10.59 25.29 11.65
C ILE A 423 9.64 24.61 12.63
N THR A 424 8.40 25.08 12.67
CA THR A 424 7.27 24.36 13.27
C THR A 424 6.35 23.93 12.15
N ALA A 425 6.10 22.63 12.01
CA ALA A 425 5.35 22.08 10.90
C ALA A 425 4.29 21.08 11.36
N PHE A 426 3.15 21.07 10.68
CA PHE A 426 2.16 20.00 10.78
C PHE A 426 2.69 18.75 10.10
N ARG A 427 2.44 17.60 10.73
CA ARG A 427 2.68 16.26 10.17
C ARG A 427 1.84 16.08 8.89
N PRO A 428 2.32 15.31 7.89
CA PRO A 428 1.46 14.82 6.83
C PRO A 428 0.39 13.90 7.41
N GLN A 429 -0.66 13.63 6.64
CA GLN A 429 -1.81 12.86 7.08
C GLN A 429 -2.07 11.70 6.13
N ARG A 430 -2.61 10.62 6.68
CA ARG A 430 -3.26 9.54 5.94
C ARG A 430 -4.77 9.62 6.08
N LYS A 431 -5.48 8.92 5.20
CA LYS A 431 -6.91 8.70 5.36
C LYS A 431 -7.12 7.72 6.50
N GLY A 432 -8.07 8.00 7.38
CA GLY A 432 -8.41 7.04 8.42
C GLY A 432 -9.21 5.86 7.88
N ILE A 433 -9.10 4.74 8.59
CA ILE A 433 -9.60 3.44 8.18
C ILE A 433 -11.00 3.26 8.74
N SER A 434 -11.95 3.18 7.81
CA SER A 434 -13.36 3.03 8.16
C SER A 434 -13.58 1.71 8.91
N GLY A 435 -14.12 1.80 10.12
CA GLY A 435 -14.39 0.65 10.98
C GLY A 435 -13.30 0.37 12.03
N ALA A 436 -12.09 0.95 11.90
CA ALA A 436 -11.06 0.90 12.94
C ALA A 436 -11.37 1.80 14.14
N GLY A 437 -12.34 2.70 14.01
CA GLY A 437 -12.66 3.71 15.04
C GLY A 437 -11.85 5.00 14.89
N GLU A 438 -11.03 5.07 13.85
CA GLU A 438 -10.29 6.26 13.43
C GLU A 438 -11.20 7.38 12.90
N ALA A 439 -10.71 8.61 12.96
CA ALA A 439 -11.31 9.76 12.28
C ALA A 439 -11.09 9.71 10.77
N ASP A 440 -11.61 10.71 10.05
CA ASP A 440 -11.47 10.79 8.59
C ASP A 440 -10.00 10.93 8.13
N THR A 441 -9.13 11.50 8.98
CA THR A 441 -7.70 11.64 8.73
C THR A 441 -6.91 11.45 10.01
N ILE A 442 -5.75 10.80 9.89
CA ILE A 442 -4.81 10.55 10.98
C ILE A 442 -3.51 11.28 10.67
N ASP A 443 -2.94 11.97 11.67
CA ASP A 443 -1.63 12.60 11.53
C ASP A 443 -0.59 11.49 11.63
N ILE A 444 0.33 11.45 10.65
CA ILE A 444 1.31 10.38 10.54
C ILE A 444 2.47 10.68 11.49
N GLY A 445 2.68 9.75 12.41
CA GLY A 445 3.78 9.71 13.35
C GLY A 445 5.06 9.16 12.73
N ASN A 446 6.11 9.03 13.55
CA ASN A 446 7.36 8.27 13.33
C ASN A 446 8.09 8.40 12.01
N SER A 447 7.78 9.49 11.36
CA SER A 447 8.41 9.93 10.16
C SER A 447 9.84 10.33 10.47
N LEU A 448 10.74 9.94 9.58
CA LEU A 448 12.03 10.57 9.44
C LEU A 448 11.83 11.94 8.77
N ILE A 449 12.10 12.99 9.51
CA ILE A 449 12.03 14.38 9.05
C ILE A 449 13.40 14.77 8.51
N VAL A 450 13.42 15.22 7.26
CA VAL A 450 14.62 15.63 6.53
C VAL A 450 14.38 16.96 5.84
N ILE A 451 15.36 17.85 5.96
CA ILE A 451 15.51 19.01 5.09
C ILE A 451 16.39 18.58 3.92
N ASP A 452 15.77 18.48 2.74
CA ASP A 452 16.44 18.12 1.50
C ASP A 452 16.65 19.36 0.62
N ILE A 453 17.85 19.51 0.08
CA ILE A 453 18.23 20.58 -0.84
C ILE A 453 18.62 19.91 -2.16
N PRO A 454 17.66 19.64 -3.05
CA PRO A 454 17.93 18.87 -4.27
C PRO A 454 18.76 19.67 -5.29
N ASN A 455 18.71 21.00 -5.21
CA ASN A 455 19.36 21.92 -6.13
C ASN A 455 20.16 22.96 -5.35
N GLY A 456 21.35 23.30 -5.84
CA GLY A 456 22.18 24.35 -5.27
C GLY A 456 21.54 25.75 -5.42
N PRO A 457 22.09 26.76 -4.73
CA PRO A 457 21.69 28.16 -4.90
C PRO A 457 21.70 28.61 -6.37
N SER A 458 20.76 29.48 -6.75
CA SER A 458 20.72 30.02 -8.11
C SER A 458 20.14 31.44 -8.21
N SER A 459 20.58 32.21 -9.20
CA SER A 459 20.12 33.58 -9.49
C SER A 459 19.01 33.66 -10.56
N GLY A 460 18.32 32.55 -10.86
CA GLY A 460 17.23 32.50 -11.84
C GLY A 460 17.55 31.76 -13.15
N GLY A 461 18.64 30.98 -13.19
CA GLY A 461 18.96 30.01 -14.25
C GLY A 461 19.44 28.69 -13.64
N GLY A 462 19.42 27.59 -14.43
CA GLY A 462 19.59 26.21 -13.97
C GLY A 462 20.60 26.03 -12.83
N ALA A 463 20.10 25.52 -11.70
CA ALA A 463 20.89 25.26 -10.51
C ALA A 463 21.81 24.04 -10.69
N SER A 464 22.96 24.04 -10.01
CA SER A 464 23.75 22.82 -9.80
C SER A 464 22.94 21.80 -8.98
N ALA A 465 23.38 20.54 -8.99
CA ALA A 465 22.88 19.57 -8.02
C ALA A 465 23.20 20.09 -6.60
N GLY A 466 22.20 20.07 -5.72
CA GLY A 466 22.37 20.47 -4.33
C GLY A 466 23.04 19.39 -3.47
N PRO A 467 23.28 19.65 -2.18
CA PRO A 467 23.87 18.69 -1.27
C PRO A 467 22.95 17.50 -0.91
N GLY A 468 21.69 17.53 -1.35
CA GLY A 468 20.65 16.58 -0.95
C GLY A 468 20.25 16.80 0.52
N GLY A 469 19.97 15.71 1.24
CA GLY A 469 19.60 15.77 2.65
C GLY A 469 20.68 16.41 3.52
N CYS A 470 20.30 17.36 4.36
CA CYS A 470 21.18 17.99 5.34
C CYS A 470 21.84 16.96 6.28
N PRO A 471 23.11 17.15 6.69
CA PRO A 471 23.77 16.26 7.64
C PRO A 471 23.16 16.43 9.03
N ILE A 472 23.11 15.36 9.84
CA ILE A 472 22.44 15.42 11.15
C ILE A 472 23.05 16.48 12.10
N THR A 473 24.33 16.82 11.93
CA THR A 473 25.03 17.85 12.69
C THR A 473 24.49 19.26 12.44
N SER A 474 23.74 19.50 11.36
CA SER A 474 23.09 20.78 11.11
C SER A 474 21.77 20.94 11.87
N TYR A 475 21.26 19.88 12.50
CA TYR A 475 19.99 19.93 13.21
C TYR A 475 20.17 20.14 14.71
N SER A 476 19.18 20.77 15.31
CA SER A 476 18.95 20.75 16.75
C SER A 476 17.45 20.70 16.99
N GLU A 477 17.04 19.95 18.00
CA GLU A 477 15.63 19.88 18.42
C GLU A 477 15.54 20.19 19.92
N SER A 478 14.36 20.64 20.32
CA SER A 478 13.99 20.78 21.73
C SER A 478 12.58 20.24 21.98
N ASP A 479 12.08 19.49 21.01
CA ASP A 479 10.72 18.99 20.97
C ASP A 479 10.73 17.62 21.64
N ALA A 480 9.83 17.42 22.59
CA ALA A 480 9.83 16.18 23.37
C ALA A 480 9.58 14.94 22.50
N ASP A 481 9.01 15.18 21.32
CA ASP A 481 8.58 14.17 20.38
C ASP A 481 9.59 13.94 19.26
N LEU A 482 10.72 14.66 19.25
CA LEU A 482 11.77 14.46 18.27
C LEU A 482 13.01 13.84 18.89
N SER A 483 13.67 12.99 18.12
CA SER A 483 14.99 12.48 18.46
C SER A 483 15.89 12.45 17.24
N ILE A 484 17.19 12.59 17.45
CA ILE A 484 18.16 12.43 16.37
C ILE A 484 18.38 10.93 16.12
N SER A 485 18.09 10.44 14.91
CA SER A 485 18.25 9.03 14.52
C SER A 485 18.92 8.89 13.15
N GLY A 486 20.13 8.31 13.14
CA GLY A 486 20.91 8.16 11.91
C GLY A 486 21.18 9.51 11.23
N ASP A 487 20.67 9.66 10.00
CA ASP A 487 20.85 10.84 9.16
C ASP A 487 19.60 11.76 9.13
N ALA A 488 18.64 11.58 10.05
CA ALA A 488 17.38 12.31 10.09
C ALA A 488 16.92 12.62 11.53
N LEU A 489 15.90 13.47 11.66
CA LEU A 489 15.13 13.58 12.90
C LEU A 489 14.02 12.54 12.87
N LEU A 490 13.91 11.72 13.91
CA LEU A 490 12.83 10.77 14.09
C LEU A 490 11.75 11.42 14.96
N ASP A 491 10.55 11.54 14.41
CA ASP A 491 9.34 11.73 15.21
C ASP A 491 9.14 10.49 16.08
N ALA A 492 8.85 10.66 17.36
CA ALA A 492 8.69 9.56 18.32
C ALA A 492 7.22 9.32 18.68
N GLN A 493 6.31 10.10 18.10
CA GLN A 493 4.87 9.95 18.28
C GLN A 493 4.35 8.91 17.32
N THR A 494 3.56 7.96 17.81
CA THR A 494 2.73 7.04 17.00
C THR A 494 1.74 7.82 16.13
N ASP A 495 1.13 7.15 15.17
CA ASP A 495 -0.04 7.69 14.49
C ASP A 495 -1.10 8.11 15.52
N PHE A 496 -1.73 9.26 15.30
CA PHE A 496 -2.79 9.74 16.21
C PHE A 496 -3.85 10.57 15.50
N ASP A 497 -5.08 10.46 16.01
CA ASP A 497 -6.23 11.18 15.48
C ASP A 497 -6.18 12.64 15.93
N SER A 498 -5.60 13.51 15.12
CA SER A 498 -5.52 14.93 15.47
C SER A 498 -6.88 15.64 15.57
N SER A 499 -7.99 15.03 15.15
CA SER A 499 -9.33 15.60 15.36
C SER A 499 -9.83 15.45 16.80
N THR A 500 -9.35 14.43 17.53
CA THR A 500 -9.75 14.15 18.91
C THR A 500 -8.57 14.11 19.90
N GLU A 501 -7.35 14.07 19.39
CA GLU A 501 -6.11 13.89 20.11
C GLU A 501 -5.08 14.95 19.73
N THR A 502 -4.03 15.00 20.53
CA THR A 502 -2.82 15.78 20.35
C THR A 502 -1.67 14.87 20.74
N ASP A 503 -0.46 15.16 20.27
CA ASP A 503 0.72 14.43 20.71
C ASP A 503 0.96 14.53 22.23
N GLY A 504 2.03 13.89 22.70
CA GLY A 504 2.37 13.79 24.13
C GLY A 504 2.53 15.14 24.83
N ASP A 505 2.73 16.23 24.08
CA ASP A 505 2.88 17.59 24.59
C ASP A 505 1.65 18.50 24.38
N GLY A 506 0.62 18.02 23.68
CA GLY A 506 -0.61 18.76 23.43
C GLY A 506 -0.67 19.49 22.09
N ASN A 507 0.27 19.23 21.17
CA ASN A 507 0.38 19.85 19.87
C ASN A 507 0.01 18.88 18.73
N LYS A 508 0.07 19.42 17.50
CA LYS A 508 -0.13 18.70 16.22
C LYS A 508 1.07 18.90 15.29
N THR A 509 2.15 19.37 15.86
CA THR A 509 3.25 19.98 15.13
C THR A 509 4.55 19.57 15.75
N VAL A 510 5.53 19.34 14.90
CA VAL A 510 6.91 19.15 15.31
C VAL A 510 7.68 20.45 15.15
N THR A 511 8.60 20.73 16.09
CA THR A 511 9.47 21.91 16.04
C THR A 511 10.94 21.54 16.12
N PHE A 512 11.71 21.93 15.11
CA PHE A 512 13.16 21.72 15.08
C PHE A 512 13.87 22.90 14.45
N SER A 513 15.18 22.97 14.63
CA SER A 513 16.04 23.94 13.97
C SER A 513 17.07 23.27 13.06
N VAL A 514 17.41 23.94 11.97
CA VAL A 514 18.38 23.50 10.97
C VAL A 514 19.29 24.67 10.56
N ASN A 515 20.60 24.44 10.54
CA ASN A 515 21.58 25.37 9.97
C ASN A 515 21.77 25.09 8.48
N ILE A 516 21.22 25.95 7.63
CA ILE A 516 21.29 25.82 6.17
C ILE A 516 22.70 26.03 5.65
N THR A 517 23.51 26.86 6.32
CA THR A 517 24.91 27.05 5.95
C THR A 517 25.70 25.74 6.11
N ASP A 518 25.47 25.01 7.21
CA ASP A 518 26.08 23.69 7.42
C ASP A 518 25.57 22.66 6.41
N CYS A 519 24.29 22.72 6.03
CA CYS A 519 23.75 21.86 4.98
C CYS A 519 24.46 22.07 3.63
N LEU A 520 24.64 23.33 3.23
CA LEU A 520 25.29 23.66 1.96
C LEU A 520 26.78 23.33 1.96
N ALA A 521 27.44 23.33 3.11
CA ALA A 521 28.85 22.93 3.27
C ALA A 521 29.09 21.40 3.28
N LYS A 522 28.01 20.58 3.25
CA LYS A 522 28.10 19.11 3.28
C LYS A 522 29.03 18.57 2.19
N ASN A 523 29.79 17.52 2.51
CA ASN A 523 30.74 16.85 1.61
C ASN A 523 31.86 17.76 1.04
N GLY A 524 32.18 18.87 1.71
CA GLY A 524 33.20 19.81 1.25
C GLY A 524 32.75 20.65 0.04
N SER A 525 31.44 20.66 -0.21
CA SER A 525 30.79 21.68 -1.03
C SER A 525 31.16 23.07 -0.52
N VAL A 526 31.44 23.99 -1.44
CA VAL A 526 31.66 25.42 -1.15
C VAL A 526 30.42 26.24 -1.48
N ASP A 527 29.27 25.60 -1.67
CA ASP A 527 28.05 26.28 -2.02
C ASP A 527 27.66 27.20 -0.86
N THR A 528 27.55 28.49 -1.17
CA THR A 528 27.06 29.52 -0.26
C THR A 528 25.81 30.12 -0.86
N LEU A 529 24.85 30.52 -0.03
CA LEU A 529 23.72 31.32 -0.51
C LEU A 529 24.17 32.78 -0.65
N ASP A 530 24.57 33.16 -1.86
CA ASP A 530 25.06 34.50 -2.15
C ASP A 530 23.92 35.51 -2.33
N SER A 531 24.23 36.80 -2.19
CA SER A 531 23.23 37.86 -2.37
C SER A 531 22.68 37.82 -3.80
N GLY A 532 21.36 37.87 -3.91
CA GLY A 532 20.61 37.72 -5.15
C GLY A 532 20.19 36.29 -5.47
N GLU A 533 20.69 35.27 -4.76
CA GLU A 533 20.40 33.85 -5.02
C GLU A 533 19.23 33.32 -4.21
N SER A 534 18.50 32.37 -4.79
CA SER A 534 17.41 31.64 -4.17
C SER A 534 17.77 30.16 -4.02
N LEU A 535 17.23 29.53 -3.00
CA LEU A 535 17.43 28.12 -2.67
C LEU A 535 16.08 27.45 -2.53
N LYS A 536 15.88 26.31 -3.21
CA LYS A 536 14.75 25.43 -2.99
C LYS A 536 15.07 24.50 -1.83
N ILE A 537 14.16 24.40 -0.87
CA ILE A 537 14.26 23.52 0.27
C ILE A 537 12.99 22.67 0.31
N ASP A 538 13.16 21.37 0.52
CA ASP A 538 12.06 20.44 0.72
C ASP A 538 12.02 20.03 2.20
N LEU A 539 10.91 20.34 2.87
CA LEU A 539 10.56 19.75 4.16
C LEU A 539 9.95 18.38 3.91
N GLN A 540 10.72 17.33 4.13
CA GLN A 540 10.34 15.94 3.86
C GLN A 540 10.01 15.21 5.15
N PHE A 541 8.91 14.45 5.12
CA PHE A 541 8.56 13.40 6.07
C PHE A 541 8.59 12.09 5.28
N LYS A 542 9.32 11.10 5.77
CA LYS A 542 9.47 9.82 5.09
C LYS A 542 9.49 8.66 6.06
N ASN A 543 9.10 7.48 5.62
CA ASN A 543 9.33 6.26 6.38
C ASN A 543 10.73 5.67 6.10
N ASN A 544 11.04 4.54 6.72
CA ASN A 544 12.30 3.82 6.58
C ASN A 544 12.45 3.08 5.23
N VAL A 545 11.35 2.79 4.52
CA VAL A 545 11.34 2.08 3.24
C VAL A 545 11.38 3.00 2.01
N GLY A 546 11.16 4.31 2.20
CA GLY A 546 11.39 5.34 1.19
C GLY A 546 10.14 6.15 0.82
N ASP A 547 8.95 5.75 1.26
CA ASP A 547 7.74 6.53 1.05
C ASP A 547 7.95 7.90 1.65
N ASN A 548 7.61 8.95 0.90
CA ASN A 548 7.74 10.30 1.42
C ASN A 548 6.68 11.26 0.93
N ALA A 549 6.39 12.22 1.81
CA ALA A 549 5.67 13.43 1.48
C ALA A 549 6.54 14.65 1.77
N ALA A 550 6.50 15.64 0.88
CA ALA A 550 7.33 16.82 1.00
C ALA A 550 6.61 18.11 0.59
N GLN A 551 6.87 19.17 1.36
CA GLN A 551 6.50 20.53 1.01
C GLN A 551 7.75 21.31 0.60
N ALA A 552 7.80 21.77 -0.64
CA ALA A 552 8.86 22.61 -1.16
C ALA A 552 8.59 24.09 -0.87
N PHE A 553 9.60 24.80 -0.39
CA PHE A 553 9.58 26.25 -0.22
C PHE A 553 10.91 26.86 -0.67
N TYR A 554 10.93 28.18 -0.82
CA TYR A 554 12.10 28.91 -1.29
C TYR A 554 12.53 29.96 -0.29
N ILE A 555 13.84 30.06 -0.08
CA ILE A 555 14.48 31.17 0.60
C ILE A 555 15.34 31.97 -0.40
N ARG A 556 15.54 33.25 -0.15
CA ARG A 556 16.40 34.11 -0.97
C ARG A 556 17.20 35.07 -0.10
N ARG A 557 18.49 35.19 -0.39
CA ARG A 557 19.28 36.29 0.14
C ARG A 557 19.12 37.50 -0.80
N PRO A 558 18.54 38.62 -0.35
CA PRO A 558 18.22 39.73 -1.24
C PRO A 558 19.44 40.48 -1.75
#